data_AF-A0A2N2W0A6-F1
#
_entry.id   AF-A0A2N2W0A6-F1
#
_cell.length_a   1.000
_cell.length_b   1.000
_cell.length_c   1.000
_cell.angle_alpha   90.00
_cell.angle_beta   90.00
_cell.angle_gamma   90.00
#
_symmetry.space_group_name_H-M   'P 1'
#
loop_
_entity.id
_entity.type
_entity.pdbx_description
1 polymer ?
#
loop_
_entity_poly.entity_id
_entity_poly.type
_entity_poly.pdbx_seq_one_letter_code
_entity_poly.pdbx_strand_id
1 'polypeptide(L)'
;MRSICFYFQVHQPFRLRTYRFFDIGDSHDYFDEFQNRSIVKRVTERSYLPMNNLLLGLIKEYGAAFRVSFSISGIALDQFEMYAPEALASFKKLAATGNVEFLAETYAHSLVALKNPEEFKYQVQKHADRIEKLFGVRPTAFRNTELIYSDQIGSMVYDMGFNVMLTEGAKHILGWKSPNFLYCSGSNPKLKLLLRNYQLSDDIAFRFSNQSWIEWPLTAEKFSKWINDFDKNQSVVNI
;
A
#
# COMPACT_ATOMS: atom_id res chain seq x y z
N MET A 1 -6.12 -4.75 -24.44
CA MET A 1 -6.86 -4.35 -23.22
C MET A 1 -5.80 -3.96 -22.19
N ARG A 2 -5.98 -2.85 -21.49
CA ARG A 2 -5.02 -2.30 -20.52
C ARG A 2 -5.37 -2.81 -19.13
N SER A 3 -4.37 -3.20 -18.34
CA SER A 3 -4.54 -3.60 -16.95
C SER A 3 -4.45 -2.37 -16.06
N ILE A 4 -5.48 -2.15 -15.23
CA ILE A 4 -5.47 -1.12 -14.20
C ILE A 4 -5.21 -1.83 -12.87
N CYS A 5 -4.13 -1.46 -12.18
CA CYS A 5 -3.73 -2.01 -10.90
C CYS A 5 -4.05 -0.97 -9.83
N PHE A 6 -5.14 -1.17 -9.09
CA PHE A 6 -5.41 -0.37 -7.88
C PHE A 6 -4.68 -0.99 -6.69
N TYR A 7 -3.82 -0.22 -6.04
CA TYR A 7 -3.22 -0.62 -4.77
C TYR A 7 -3.50 0.42 -3.67
N PHE A 8 -3.97 -0.05 -2.52
CA PHE A 8 -4.31 0.80 -1.38
C PHE A 8 -3.28 0.64 -0.27
N GLN A 9 -2.71 1.75 0.20
CA GLN A 9 -1.82 1.76 1.37
C GLN A 9 -2.63 2.00 2.64
N VAL A 10 -2.49 1.09 3.61
CA VAL A 10 -3.14 1.15 4.92
C VAL A 10 -2.06 1.16 6.00
N HIS A 11 -1.87 2.31 6.60
CA HIS A 11 -0.89 2.50 7.66
C HIS A 11 -1.47 3.34 8.80
N GLN A 12 -1.22 2.89 10.04
CA GLN A 12 -1.53 3.64 11.26
C GLN A 12 -0.36 3.44 12.24
N PRO A 13 0.37 4.50 12.62
CA PRO A 13 1.43 4.41 13.62
C PRO A 13 0.86 4.34 15.04
N PHE A 14 1.62 3.78 15.98
CA PHE A 14 1.33 4.00 17.40
C PHE A 14 1.80 5.40 17.81
N ARG A 15 0.90 6.18 18.39
CA ARG A 15 1.17 7.52 18.92
C ARG A 15 1.76 7.37 20.31
N LEU A 16 2.82 8.13 20.56
CA LEU A 16 3.44 8.21 21.87
C LEU A 16 2.65 9.17 22.74
N ARG A 17 2.55 8.87 24.03
CA ARG A 17 2.06 9.86 25.01
C ARG A 17 3.12 10.93 25.22
N THR A 18 2.71 12.05 25.80
CA THR A 18 3.67 13.03 26.33
C THR A 18 4.47 12.36 27.46
N TYR A 19 5.73 12.04 27.18
CA TYR A 19 6.66 11.43 28.12
C TYR A 19 7.65 12.47 28.63
N ARG A 20 7.57 12.82 29.92
CA ARG A 20 8.35 13.90 30.54
C ARG A 20 9.58 13.34 31.22
N PHE A 21 10.55 14.22 31.50
CA PHE A 21 11.76 13.85 32.25
C PHE A 21 11.44 13.17 33.59
N PHE A 22 10.40 13.63 34.29
CA PHE A 22 9.97 13.06 35.56
C PHE A 22 9.32 11.67 35.44
N ASP A 23 8.96 11.22 34.23
CA ASP A 23 8.41 9.88 34.03
C ASP A 23 9.51 8.81 33.92
N ILE A 24 10.78 9.23 33.76
CA ILE A 24 11.93 8.32 33.59
C ILE A 24 12.15 7.53 34.89
N GLY A 25 12.04 6.21 34.81
CA GLY A 25 12.22 5.29 35.93
C GLY A 25 10.92 4.97 36.69
N ASP A 26 9.90 5.83 36.58
CA ASP A 26 8.62 5.67 37.27
C ASP A 26 7.53 5.05 36.37
N SER A 27 7.45 5.47 35.10
CA SER A 27 6.48 4.91 34.15
C SER A 27 7.13 4.44 32.85
N HIS A 28 6.76 3.23 32.43
CA HIS A 28 7.30 2.55 31.24
C HIS A 28 6.26 2.40 30.13
N ASP A 29 5.09 3.04 30.27
CA ASP A 29 4.11 3.15 29.19
C ASP A 29 4.48 4.30 28.24
N TYR A 30 4.81 3.99 26.98
CA TYR A 30 5.22 5.02 26.03
C TYR A 30 4.10 5.45 25.08
N PHE A 31 3.02 4.68 25.00
CA PHE A 31 1.96 4.87 24.01
C PHE A 31 0.75 5.60 24.58
N ASP A 32 0.13 6.44 23.77
CA ASP A 32 -1.15 7.06 24.08
C ASP A 32 -2.28 6.10 23.68
N GLU A 33 -2.65 5.21 24.61
CA GLU A 33 -3.69 4.20 24.41
C GLU A 33 -5.03 4.79 23.98
N PHE A 34 -5.41 5.93 24.57
CA PHE A 34 -6.67 6.58 24.24
C PHE A 34 -6.66 7.14 22.81
N GLN A 35 -5.60 7.84 22.42
CA GLN A 35 -5.47 8.36 21.05
C GLN A 35 -5.37 7.23 20.03
N ASN A 36 -4.54 6.21 20.28
CA ASN A 36 -4.39 5.08 19.37
C ASN A 36 -5.73 4.39 19.11
N ARG A 37 -6.46 4.03 20.19
CA ARG A 37 -7.78 3.40 20.09
C ARG A 37 -8.81 4.30 19.40
N SER A 38 -8.87 5.57 19.77
CA SER A 38 -9.89 6.49 19.23
C SER A 38 -9.68 6.81 17.75
N ILE A 39 -8.43 6.98 17.31
CA ILE A 39 -8.09 7.26 15.92
C ILE A 39 -8.38 6.05 15.04
N VAL A 40 -7.87 4.86 15.40
CA VAL A 40 -8.03 3.67 14.55
C VAL A 40 -9.50 3.28 14.39
N LYS A 41 -10.31 3.42 15.46
CA LYS A 41 -11.77 3.21 15.38
C LYS A 41 -12.44 4.20 14.43
N ARG A 42 -12.15 5.49 14.58
CA ARG A 42 -12.71 6.53 13.72
C ARG A 42 -12.36 6.32 12.25
N VAL A 43 -11.11 5.98 11.94
CA VAL A 43 -10.67 5.72 10.57
C VAL A 43 -11.31 4.43 10.03
N THR A 44 -11.44 3.40 10.86
CA THR A 44 -12.12 2.14 10.51
C THR A 44 -13.57 2.40 10.08
N GLU A 45 -14.34 3.14 10.89
CA GLU A 45 -15.75 3.45 10.63
C GLU A 45 -15.93 4.33 9.38
N ARG A 46 -15.05 5.31 9.19
CA ARG A 46 -15.19 6.31 8.12
C ARG A 46 -14.55 5.93 6.79
N SER A 47 -13.58 5.02 6.80
CA SER A 47 -12.77 4.72 5.61
C SER A 47 -12.72 3.23 5.30
N TYR A 48 -12.18 2.41 6.22
CA TYR A 48 -11.90 1.00 5.89
C TYR A 48 -13.17 0.17 5.69
N LEU A 49 -14.16 0.27 6.59
CA LEU A 49 -15.40 -0.51 6.45
C LEU A 49 -16.22 -0.09 5.23
N PRO A 50 -16.48 1.21 4.98
CA PRO A 50 -17.18 1.64 3.76
C PRO A 50 -16.46 1.21 2.49
N MET A 51 -15.14 1.39 2.41
CA MET A 51 -14.37 1.03 1.23
C MET A 51 -14.34 -0.49 1.01
N ASN A 52 -14.11 -1.28 2.05
CA ASN A 52 -14.09 -2.73 1.94
C ASN A 52 -15.46 -3.29 1.55
N ASN A 53 -16.55 -2.69 2.02
CA ASN A 53 -17.91 -3.07 1.60
C ASN A 53 -18.15 -2.74 0.12
N LEU A 54 -17.71 -1.57 -0.36
CA LEU A 54 -17.79 -1.20 -1.76
C LEU A 54 -17.01 -2.19 -2.64
N LEU A 55 -15.75 -2.44 -2.29
CA LEU A 55 -14.88 -3.38 -3.01
C LEU A 55 -15.47 -4.79 -3.02
N LEU A 56 -16.02 -5.26 -1.90
CA LEU A 56 -16.69 -6.54 -1.83
C LEU A 56 -17.92 -6.62 -2.74
N GLY A 57 -18.69 -5.53 -2.83
CA GLY A 57 -19.81 -5.41 -3.77
C GLY A 57 -19.35 -5.54 -5.22
N LEU A 58 -18.32 -4.78 -5.60
CA LEU A 58 -17.72 -4.81 -6.95
C LEU A 58 -17.15 -6.19 -7.29
N ILE A 59 -16.45 -6.85 -6.35
CA ILE A 59 -15.93 -8.21 -6.56
C ILE A 59 -17.07 -9.20 -6.77
N LYS A 60 -18.18 -9.08 -6.04
CA LYS A 60 -19.35 -9.96 -6.25
C LYS A 60 -20.03 -9.74 -7.59
N GLU A 61 -20.09 -8.50 -8.06
CA GLU A 61 -20.70 -8.13 -9.33
C GLU A 61 -19.85 -8.56 -10.53
N TYR A 62 -18.54 -8.29 -10.49
CA TYR A 62 -17.64 -8.48 -11.63
C TYR A 62 -16.77 -9.75 -11.54
N GLY A 63 -16.78 -10.44 -10.40
CA GLY A 63 -16.00 -11.66 -10.19
C GLY A 63 -14.51 -11.45 -10.49
N ALA A 64 -13.88 -12.43 -11.14
CA ALA A 64 -12.46 -12.45 -11.45
C ALA A 64 -11.95 -11.26 -12.31
N ALA A 65 -12.86 -10.51 -12.96
CA ALA A 65 -12.53 -9.34 -13.77
C ALA A 65 -12.18 -8.10 -12.93
N PHE A 66 -12.59 -8.05 -11.66
CA PHE A 66 -12.26 -6.95 -10.74
C PHE A 66 -11.35 -7.46 -9.62
N ARG A 67 -10.15 -6.89 -9.53
CA ARG A 67 -9.13 -7.25 -8.54
C ARG A 67 -8.46 -5.99 -8.00
N VAL A 68 -8.03 -6.05 -6.76
CA VAL A 68 -7.36 -4.94 -6.07
C VAL A 68 -6.24 -5.46 -5.19
N SER A 69 -5.32 -4.59 -4.82
CA SER A 69 -4.18 -4.92 -3.94
C SER A 69 -4.18 -4.04 -2.70
N PHE A 70 -3.67 -4.55 -1.59
CA PHE A 70 -3.45 -3.78 -0.36
C PHE A 70 -2.02 -3.93 0.15
N SER A 71 -1.44 -2.82 0.59
CA SER A 71 -0.26 -2.81 1.45
C SER A 71 -0.73 -2.41 2.84
N ILE A 72 -0.74 -3.34 3.79
CA ILE A 72 -1.16 -3.08 5.17
C ILE A 72 0.04 -3.27 6.10
N SER A 73 0.53 -2.20 6.71
CA SER A 73 1.70 -2.28 7.60
C SER A 73 1.44 -3.20 8.80
N GLY A 74 2.48 -3.87 9.29
CA GLY A 74 2.38 -4.80 10.43
C GLY A 74 1.79 -4.14 11.69
N ILE A 75 2.22 -2.92 11.99
CA ILE A 75 1.68 -2.15 13.12
C ILE A 75 0.21 -1.73 12.95
N ALA A 76 -0.27 -1.56 11.72
CA ALA A 76 -1.70 -1.33 11.48
C ALA A 76 -2.51 -2.60 11.74
N LEU A 77 -1.99 -3.77 11.37
CA LEU A 77 -2.62 -5.06 11.68
C LEU A 77 -2.70 -5.28 13.20
N ASP A 78 -1.65 -4.93 13.94
CA ASP A 78 -1.65 -5.01 15.40
C ASP A 78 -2.70 -4.08 16.02
N GLN A 79 -2.81 -2.83 15.54
CA GLN A 79 -3.88 -1.94 15.98
C GLN A 79 -5.28 -2.44 15.64
N PHE A 80 -5.47 -3.12 14.50
CA PHE A 80 -6.76 -3.72 14.17
C PHE A 80 -7.12 -4.84 15.13
N GLU A 81 -6.20 -5.74 15.47
CA GLU A 81 -6.47 -6.78 16.46
C GLU A 81 -6.80 -6.20 17.84
N MET A 82 -6.07 -5.16 18.27
CA MET A 82 -6.25 -4.56 19.60
C MET A 82 -7.54 -3.74 19.72
N TYR A 83 -7.86 -2.95 18.69
CA TYR A 83 -8.81 -1.85 18.84
C TYR A 83 -9.94 -1.84 17.82
N ALA A 84 -9.78 -2.49 16.67
CA ALA A 84 -10.74 -2.48 15.57
C ALA A 84 -10.83 -3.85 14.86
N PRO A 85 -11.19 -4.93 15.59
CA PRO A 85 -11.25 -6.29 15.03
C PRO A 85 -12.22 -6.41 13.85
N GLU A 86 -13.22 -5.52 13.76
CA GLU A 86 -14.13 -5.39 12.63
C GLU A 86 -13.41 -4.97 11.33
N ALA A 87 -12.37 -4.14 11.40
CA ALA A 87 -11.53 -3.79 10.25
C ALA A 87 -10.82 -5.04 9.73
N LEU A 88 -10.14 -5.77 10.61
CA LEU A 88 -9.43 -6.99 10.26
C LEU A 88 -10.39 -8.04 9.69
N ALA A 89 -11.56 -8.22 10.29
CA ALA A 89 -12.59 -9.12 9.78
C ALA A 89 -13.05 -8.72 8.37
N SER A 90 -13.18 -7.43 8.07
CA SER A 90 -13.54 -6.95 6.73
C SER A 90 -12.45 -7.25 5.68
N PHE A 91 -11.16 -7.11 6.02
CA PHE A 91 -10.06 -7.50 5.14
C PHE A 91 -9.99 -9.01 4.94
N LYS A 92 -10.26 -9.82 5.97
CA LYS A 92 -10.37 -11.28 5.83
C LYS A 92 -11.50 -11.68 4.89
N LYS A 93 -12.65 -10.99 4.93
CA LYS A 93 -13.75 -11.21 3.98
C LYS A 93 -13.33 -10.91 2.54
N LEU A 94 -12.57 -9.84 2.33
CA LEU A 94 -12.00 -9.52 1.02
C LEU A 94 -10.99 -10.58 0.56
N ALA A 95 -10.08 -11.01 1.44
CA ALA A 95 -9.11 -12.07 1.15
C ALA A 95 -9.80 -13.37 0.70
N ALA A 96 -10.87 -13.77 1.40
CA ALA A 96 -11.64 -14.98 1.11
C ALA A 96 -12.31 -15.00 -0.27
N THR A 97 -12.40 -13.84 -0.96
CA THR A 97 -12.90 -13.80 -2.33
C THR A 97 -11.92 -14.36 -3.36
N GLY A 98 -10.61 -14.40 -3.05
CA GLY A 98 -9.56 -14.73 -4.01
C GLY A 98 -9.24 -13.62 -5.02
N ASN A 99 -9.88 -12.45 -4.89
CA ASN A 99 -9.73 -11.30 -5.80
C ASN A 99 -8.87 -10.17 -5.23
N VAL A 100 -8.30 -10.36 -4.05
CA VAL A 100 -7.49 -9.35 -3.35
C VAL A 100 -6.09 -9.87 -3.10
N GLU A 101 -5.09 -9.11 -3.55
CA GLU A 101 -3.68 -9.34 -3.26
C GLU A 101 -3.24 -8.54 -2.03
N PHE A 102 -2.40 -9.12 -1.18
CA PHE A 102 -1.73 -8.42 -0.10
C PHE A 102 -0.24 -8.34 -0.40
N LEU A 103 0.29 -7.12 -0.47
CA LEU A 103 1.69 -6.82 -0.72
C LEU A 103 2.51 -6.96 0.56
N ALA A 104 3.77 -7.36 0.42
CA ALA A 104 4.74 -7.30 1.51
C ALA A 104 5.28 -5.87 1.65
N GLU A 105 5.53 -5.47 2.89
CA GLU A 105 6.21 -4.23 3.26
C GLU A 105 7.02 -4.44 4.55
N THR A 106 7.62 -3.38 5.10
CA THR A 106 8.26 -3.47 6.41
C THR A 106 7.21 -3.52 7.52
N TYR A 107 7.41 -4.35 8.55
CA TYR A 107 6.46 -4.49 9.65
C TYR A 107 6.10 -3.15 10.33
N ALA A 108 7.11 -2.31 10.57
CA ALA A 108 6.94 -1.03 11.25
C ALA A 108 6.68 0.14 10.29
N HIS A 109 6.51 -0.11 8.99
CA HIS A 109 6.48 0.95 7.97
C HIS A 109 7.71 1.87 8.03
N SER A 110 8.87 1.25 8.26
CA SER A 110 10.11 1.94 8.58
C SER A 110 10.95 2.21 7.33
N LEU A 111 11.90 3.14 7.45
CA LEU A 111 12.88 3.44 6.40
C LEU A 111 14.13 2.54 6.50
N VAL A 112 14.01 1.37 7.14
CA VAL A 112 15.16 0.55 7.54
C VAL A 112 15.96 -0.01 6.36
N ALA A 113 15.33 -0.14 5.19
CA ALA A 113 15.99 -0.51 3.94
C ALA A 113 17.18 0.41 3.58
N LEU A 114 17.20 1.64 4.09
CA LEU A 114 18.27 2.61 3.86
C LEU A 114 19.46 2.47 4.82
N LYS A 115 19.33 1.67 5.88
CA LYS A 115 20.26 1.70 7.02
C LYS A 115 20.77 0.33 7.44
N ASN A 116 19.90 -0.66 7.52
CA ASN A 116 20.26 -1.95 8.07
C ASN A 116 19.60 -3.10 7.27
N PRO A 117 20.36 -3.77 6.39
CA PRO A 117 19.87 -4.90 5.59
C PRO A 117 19.28 -6.05 6.41
N GLU A 118 19.89 -6.39 7.55
CA GLU A 118 19.44 -7.51 8.39
C GLU A 118 18.12 -7.19 9.07
N GLU A 119 17.99 -5.98 9.63
CA GLU A 119 16.72 -5.53 10.21
C GLU A 119 15.64 -5.35 9.14
N PHE A 120 16.01 -4.89 7.94
CA PHE A 120 15.09 -4.83 6.80
C PHE A 120 14.53 -6.21 6.46
N LYS A 121 15.42 -7.20 6.28
CA LYS A 121 15.02 -8.59 6.01
C LYS A 121 14.16 -9.16 7.13
N TYR A 122 14.51 -8.92 8.38
CA TYR A 122 13.73 -9.35 9.54
C TYR A 122 12.32 -8.75 9.53
N GLN A 123 12.19 -7.43 9.34
CA GLN A 123 10.88 -6.78 9.31
C GLN A 123 10.01 -7.25 8.15
N VAL A 124 10.59 -7.46 6.96
CA VAL A 124 9.86 -7.95 5.80
C VAL A 124 9.42 -9.39 6.01
N GLN A 125 10.29 -10.25 6.55
CA GLN A 125 9.95 -11.64 6.87
C GLN A 125 8.81 -11.71 7.91
N LYS A 126 8.95 -10.97 9.01
CA LYS A 126 7.93 -10.87 10.06
C LYS A 126 6.59 -10.37 9.51
N HIS A 127 6.62 -9.42 8.59
CA HIS A 127 5.41 -8.90 7.93
C HIS A 127 4.76 -9.95 7.01
N ALA A 128 5.54 -10.60 6.16
CA ALA A 128 5.05 -11.64 5.26
C ALA A 128 4.39 -12.80 6.02
N ASP A 129 5.02 -13.27 7.11
CA ASP A 129 4.47 -14.33 7.96
C ASP A 129 3.18 -13.87 8.67
N ARG A 130 3.08 -12.59 9.02
CA ARG A 130 1.88 -12.01 9.62
C ARG A 130 0.71 -11.96 8.63
N ILE A 131 0.98 -11.56 7.38
CA ILE A 131 -0.03 -11.56 6.32
C ILE A 131 -0.53 -12.98 6.06
N GLU A 132 0.38 -13.95 5.92
CA GLU A 132 0.02 -15.35 5.71
C GLU A 132 -0.80 -15.91 6.87
N LYS A 133 -0.41 -15.62 8.12
CA LYS A 133 -1.16 -16.03 9.31
C LYS A 133 -2.58 -15.45 9.36
N LEU A 134 -2.75 -14.19 8.95
CA LEU A 134 -4.04 -13.50 9.07
C LEU A 134 -4.97 -13.76 7.89
N PHE A 135 -4.43 -13.87 6.68
CA PHE A 135 -5.20 -13.88 5.44
C PHE A 135 -5.07 -15.20 4.66
N GLY A 136 -4.19 -16.12 5.10
CA GLY A 136 -3.97 -17.42 4.45
C GLY A 136 -3.24 -17.34 3.11
N VAL A 137 -2.67 -16.17 2.78
CA VAL A 137 -1.96 -15.92 1.53
C VAL A 137 -0.59 -15.32 1.83
N ARG A 138 0.46 -15.83 1.18
CA ARG A 138 1.80 -15.27 1.32
C ARG A 138 2.03 -14.21 0.24
N PRO A 139 2.48 -13.00 0.59
CA PRO A 139 2.76 -11.95 -0.39
C PRO A 139 3.79 -12.36 -1.44
N THR A 140 3.55 -11.97 -2.69
CA THR A 140 4.45 -12.24 -3.83
C THR A 140 5.07 -10.98 -4.44
N ALA A 141 4.48 -9.83 -4.17
CA ALA A 141 4.96 -8.52 -4.60
C ALA A 141 5.32 -7.65 -3.38
N PHE A 142 6.32 -6.79 -3.56
CA PHE A 142 6.87 -5.96 -2.50
C PHE A 142 6.62 -4.47 -2.74
N ARG A 143 6.24 -3.75 -1.68
CA ARG A 143 6.13 -2.29 -1.65
C ARG A 143 6.96 -1.77 -0.48
N ASN A 144 8.02 -1.04 -0.79
CA ASN A 144 8.82 -0.40 0.25
C ASN A 144 8.11 0.83 0.83
N THR A 145 8.49 1.21 2.04
CA THR A 145 8.05 2.45 2.69
C THR A 145 8.33 3.64 1.76
N GLU A 146 7.32 4.50 1.58
CA GLU A 146 7.33 5.64 0.66
C GLU A 146 7.76 5.34 -0.79
N LEU A 147 7.55 4.09 -1.26
CA LEU A 147 7.97 3.64 -2.60
C LEU A 147 9.47 3.84 -2.87
N ILE A 148 10.29 3.91 -1.82
CA ILE A 148 11.73 4.16 -1.95
C ILE A 148 12.40 2.97 -2.64
N TYR A 149 13.13 3.27 -3.70
CA TYR A 149 13.87 2.30 -4.49
C TYR A 149 15.30 2.75 -4.75
N SER A 150 16.20 1.79 -4.74
CA SER A 150 17.53 1.85 -5.33
C SER A 150 17.87 0.45 -5.85
N ASP A 151 18.86 0.31 -6.74
CA ASP A 151 19.26 -1.01 -7.22
C ASP A 151 19.74 -1.93 -6.09
N GLN A 152 20.29 -1.34 -5.02
CA GLN A 152 20.64 -2.08 -3.80
C GLN A 152 19.39 -2.60 -3.08
N ILE A 153 18.36 -1.76 -2.89
CA ILE A 153 17.09 -2.19 -2.28
C ILE A 153 16.42 -3.25 -3.15
N GLY A 154 16.40 -3.05 -4.47
CA GLY A 154 15.88 -4.03 -5.42
C GLY A 154 16.58 -5.38 -5.30
N SER A 155 17.91 -5.38 -5.17
CA SER A 155 18.68 -6.62 -4.97
C SER A 155 18.30 -7.33 -3.67
N MET A 156 18.23 -6.59 -2.54
CA MET A 156 17.78 -7.17 -1.27
C MET A 156 16.37 -7.75 -1.34
N VAL A 157 15.45 -7.04 -2.01
CA VAL A 157 14.06 -7.50 -2.23
C VAL A 157 14.01 -8.78 -3.07
N TYR A 158 14.83 -8.86 -4.11
CA TYR A 158 14.94 -10.05 -4.94
C TYR A 158 15.52 -11.24 -4.16
N ASP A 159 16.55 -11.02 -3.35
CA ASP A 159 17.18 -12.06 -2.52
C ASP A 159 16.23 -12.62 -1.45
N MET A 160 15.21 -11.84 -1.05
CA MET A 160 14.11 -12.30 -0.19
C MET A 160 13.03 -13.11 -0.94
N GLY A 161 13.16 -13.28 -2.26
CA GLY A 161 12.28 -14.12 -3.08
C GLY A 161 11.17 -13.37 -3.82
N PHE A 162 11.12 -12.03 -3.73
CA PHE A 162 10.14 -11.23 -4.47
C PHE A 162 10.59 -10.98 -5.91
N ASN A 163 9.68 -11.13 -6.87
CA ASN A 163 9.96 -10.92 -8.30
C ASN A 163 9.26 -9.69 -8.88
N VAL A 164 8.41 -9.02 -8.11
CA VAL A 164 7.76 -7.76 -8.44
C VAL A 164 7.94 -6.77 -7.28
N MET A 165 8.34 -5.55 -7.60
CA MET A 165 8.43 -4.44 -6.65
C MET A 165 7.73 -3.21 -7.19
N LEU A 166 6.97 -2.53 -6.33
CA LEU A 166 6.36 -1.24 -6.64
C LEU A 166 7.34 -0.11 -6.29
N THR A 167 7.41 0.91 -7.14
CA THR A 167 8.19 2.12 -6.90
C THR A 167 7.56 3.34 -7.59
N GLU A 168 8.11 4.52 -7.35
CA GLU A 168 7.56 5.79 -7.81
C GLU A 168 7.86 6.03 -9.30
N GLY A 169 6.83 6.45 -10.05
CA GLY A 169 6.91 6.81 -11.46
C GLY A 169 7.12 8.30 -11.68
N ALA A 170 7.92 8.95 -10.84
CA ALA A 170 8.10 10.39 -10.86
C ALA A 170 8.75 10.88 -12.16
N LYS A 171 8.27 12.02 -12.67
CA LYS A 171 8.74 12.60 -13.94
C LYS A 171 10.25 12.88 -13.98
N HIS A 172 10.84 13.30 -12.85
CA HIS A 172 12.28 13.57 -12.78
C HIS A 172 13.14 12.30 -12.86
N ILE A 173 12.57 11.13 -12.55
CA ILE A 173 13.24 9.82 -12.66
C ILE A 173 13.09 9.28 -14.09
N LEU A 174 11.87 9.37 -14.64
CA LEU A 174 11.54 8.77 -15.94
C LEU A 174 11.91 9.64 -17.15
N GLY A 175 12.06 10.95 -16.97
CA GLY A 175 12.28 11.89 -18.07
C GLY A 175 11.10 11.87 -19.05
N TRP A 176 11.35 11.35 -20.26
CA TRP A 176 10.36 11.22 -21.33
C TRP A 176 9.62 9.87 -21.33
N LYS A 177 10.02 8.93 -20.46
CA LYS A 177 9.41 7.60 -20.37
C LYS A 177 8.09 7.67 -19.61
N SER A 178 7.17 6.74 -19.91
CA SER A 178 5.88 6.63 -19.21
C SER A 178 5.95 5.70 -18.00
N PRO A 179 5.27 6.00 -16.87
CA PRO A 179 5.15 5.07 -15.75
C PRO A 179 4.26 3.86 -16.09
N ASN A 180 3.52 3.90 -17.21
CA ASN A 180 2.54 2.87 -17.59
C ASN A 180 3.15 1.66 -18.33
N PHE A 181 4.45 1.43 -18.15
CA PHE A 181 5.16 0.26 -18.65
C PHE A 181 5.64 -0.59 -17.48
N LEU A 182 5.75 -1.90 -17.71
CA LEU A 182 6.45 -2.78 -16.78
C LEU A 182 7.96 -2.63 -17.01
N TYR A 183 8.66 -2.11 -16.01
CA TYR A 183 10.11 -2.00 -16.04
C TYR A 183 10.76 -3.21 -15.38
N CYS A 184 12.09 -3.27 -15.44
CA CYS A 184 12.86 -4.22 -14.67
C CYS A 184 14.01 -3.49 -13.99
N SER A 185 14.50 -4.07 -12.89
CA SER A 185 15.67 -3.54 -12.19
C SER A 185 16.88 -3.56 -13.11
N GLY A 186 17.67 -2.47 -13.05
CA GLY A 186 18.91 -2.36 -13.83
C GLY A 186 19.98 -3.35 -13.38
N SER A 187 20.02 -3.67 -12.08
CA SER A 187 20.96 -4.67 -11.53
C SER A 187 20.49 -6.11 -11.72
N ASN A 188 19.18 -6.36 -11.77
CA ASN A 188 18.64 -7.70 -11.99
C ASN A 188 17.32 -7.68 -12.80
N PRO A 189 17.36 -7.98 -14.11
CA PRO A 189 16.19 -7.95 -14.99
C PRO A 189 15.05 -8.93 -14.61
N LYS A 190 15.31 -9.89 -13.71
CA LYS A 190 14.30 -10.80 -13.18
C LYS A 190 13.35 -10.11 -12.19
N LEU A 191 13.80 -9.06 -11.51
CA LEU A 191 12.93 -8.22 -10.67
C LEU A 191 12.19 -7.24 -11.56
N LYS A 192 10.86 -7.34 -11.60
CA LYS A 192 9.99 -6.43 -12.32
C LYS A 192 9.61 -5.24 -11.46
N LEU A 193 9.54 -4.06 -12.08
CA LEU A 193 9.22 -2.81 -11.42
C LEU A 193 7.91 -2.26 -11.98
N LEU A 194 6.91 -2.16 -11.10
CA LEU A 194 5.65 -1.49 -11.37
C LEU A 194 5.73 -0.06 -10.85
N LEU A 195 5.61 0.90 -11.75
CA LEU A 195 5.74 2.31 -11.39
C LEU A 195 4.37 2.92 -11.11
N ARG A 196 4.24 3.60 -9.99
CA ARG A 196 3.05 4.39 -9.67
C ARG A 196 2.87 5.49 -10.72
N ASN A 197 1.68 5.60 -11.30
CA ASN A 197 1.30 6.75 -12.09
C ASN A 197 0.93 7.89 -11.13
N TYR A 198 1.93 8.67 -10.70
CA TYR A 198 1.75 9.68 -9.66
C TYR A 198 0.68 10.73 -10.00
N GLN A 199 0.53 11.09 -11.29
CA GLN A 199 -0.46 12.09 -11.72
C GLN A 199 -1.88 11.58 -11.43
N LEU A 200 -2.23 10.41 -11.99
CA LEU A 200 -3.56 9.82 -11.80
C LEU A 200 -3.81 9.44 -10.33
N SER A 201 -2.78 8.99 -9.62
CA SER A 201 -2.88 8.65 -8.20
C SER A 201 -3.18 9.90 -7.35
N ASP A 202 -2.46 11.00 -7.60
CA ASP A 202 -2.65 12.25 -6.87
C ASP A 202 -3.97 12.94 -7.23
N ASP A 203 -4.45 12.76 -8.46
CA ASP A 203 -5.77 13.25 -8.88
C ASP A 203 -6.88 12.65 -8.01
N ILE A 204 -6.81 11.35 -7.70
CA ILE A 204 -7.74 10.68 -6.78
C ILE A 204 -7.45 11.09 -5.33
N ALA A 205 -6.19 11.02 -4.89
CA ALA A 205 -5.84 11.15 -3.47
C ALA A 205 -5.95 12.60 -2.94
N PHE A 206 -5.62 13.59 -3.76
CA PHE A 206 -5.48 14.99 -3.32
C PHE A 206 -6.37 15.97 -4.10
N ARG A 207 -6.67 15.72 -5.38
CA ARG A 207 -7.41 16.69 -6.21
C ARG A 207 -8.90 16.38 -6.37
N PHE A 208 -9.34 15.18 -6.02
CA PHE A 208 -10.74 14.73 -6.18
C PHE A 208 -11.76 15.71 -5.59
N SER A 209 -11.48 16.25 -4.40
CA SER A 209 -12.35 17.21 -3.71
C SER A 209 -11.98 18.68 -3.94
N ASN A 210 -10.94 18.96 -4.74
CA ASN A 210 -10.45 20.32 -4.96
C ASN A 210 -11.24 21.02 -6.08
N GLN A 211 -12.22 21.83 -5.70
CA GLN A 211 -13.06 22.59 -6.65
C GLN A 211 -12.30 23.69 -7.43
N SER A 212 -11.11 24.07 -6.98
CA SER A 212 -10.26 25.04 -7.70
C SER A 212 -9.35 24.39 -8.75
N TRP A 213 -9.26 23.06 -8.76
CA TRP A 213 -8.49 22.35 -9.78
C TRP A 213 -9.20 22.43 -11.13
N ILE A 214 -8.45 22.76 -12.18
CA ILE A 214 -9.02 23.00 -13.53
C ILE A 214 -9.79 21.79 -14.10
N GLU A 215 -9.45 20.57 -13.66
CA GLU A 215 -10.14 19.36 -14.10
C GLU A 215 -11.28 18.93 -13.16
N TRP A 216 -11.65 19.74 -12.16
CA TRP A 216 -12.78 19.43 -11.29
C TRP A 216 -14.13 19.63 -12.02
N PRO A 217 -15.15 18.76 -11.81
CA PRO A 217 -15.14 17.56 -10.98
C PRO A 217 -14.44 16.38 -11.66
N LEU A 218 -13.80 15.53 -10.85
CA LEU A 218 -13.25 14.25 -11.31
C LEU A 218 -14.35 13.19 -11.34
N THR A 219 -14.75 12.75 -12.54
CA THR A 219 -15.75 11.69 -12.73
C THR A 219 -15.11 10.41 -13.26
N ALA A 220 -15.82 9.28 -13.14
CA ALA A 220 -15.35 7.99 -13.65
C ALA A 220 -15.14 8.02 -15.18
N GLU A 221 -16.01 8.69 -15.93
CA GLU A 221 -15.91 8.85 -17.38
C GLU A 221 -14.67 9.66 -17.76
N LYS A 222 -14.42 10.76 -17.04
CA LYS A 222 -13.23 11.61 -17.26
C LYS A 222 -11.95 10.80 -16.99
N PHE A 223 -11.89 10.12 -15.85
CA PHE A 223 -10.72 9.32 -15.47
C PHE A 223 -10.49 8.14 -16.44
N SER A 224 -11.55 7.44 -16.83
CA SER A 224 -11.49 6.35 -17.81
C SER A 224 -11.05 6.85 -19.19
N LYS A 225 -11.53 8.02 -19.63
CA LYS A 225 -11.09 8.65 -20.88
C LYS A 225 -9.57 8.92 -20.86
N TRP A 226 -9.05 9.54 -19.80
CA TRP A 226 -7.61 9.80 -19.67
C TRP A 226 -6.79 8.51 -19.74
N ILE A 227 -7.25 7.44 -19.07
CA ILE A 227 -6.59 6.14 -19.14
C ILE A 227 -6.64 5.56 -20.56
N ASN A 228 -7.74 5.72 -21.28
CA ASN A 228 -7.92 5.20 -22.63
C ASN A 228 -7.08 5.96 -23.67
N ASP A 229 -6.83 7.25 -23.44
CA ASP A 229 -6.05 8.12 -24.33
C ASP A 229 -4.53 7.79 -24.33
N PHE A 230 -4.04 7.02 -23.37
CA PHE A 230 -2.65 6.54 -23.39
C PHE A 230 -2.36 5.63 -24.59
N ASP A 231 -1.13 5.72 -25.10
CA ASP A 231 -0.64 4.88 -26.19
C ASP A 231 -0.92 3.38 -25.94
N LYS A 232 -1.35 2.66 -26.98
CA LYS A 232 -1.81 1.27 -26.87
C LYS A 232 -0.73 0.31 -26.33
N ASN A 233 0.56 0.64 -26.48
CA ASN A 233 1.66 -0.16 -25.96
C ASN A 233 1.86 0.00 -24.44
N GLN A 234 1.32 1.07 -23.85
CA GLN A 234 1.28 1.26 -22.40
C GLN A 234 0.19 0.38 -21.82
N SER A 235 0.54 -0.86 -21.48
CA SER A 235 -0.39 -1.93 -21.16
C SER A 235 -0.79 -1.99 -19.68
N VAL A 236 -0.11 -1.28 -18.78
CA VAL A 236 -0.34 -1.32 -17.33
C VAL A 236 -0.45 0.09 -16.77
N VAL A 237 -1.44 0.35 -15.93
CA VAL A 237 -1.58 1.62 -15.19
C VAL A 237 -1.70 1.28 -13.71
N ASN A 238 -0.65 1.55 -12.94
CA ASN A 238 -0.59 1.27 -11.51
C ASN A 238 -0.91 2.54 -10.70
N ILE A 239 -1.98 2.49 -9.92
CA ILE A 239 -2.60 3.62 -9.22
C ILE A 239 -2.77 3.27 -7.74
#